data_AF-A0A814U9C5-F1
#
_entry.id   AF-A0A814U9C5-F1
#
_cell.length_a   1.000
_cell.length_b   1.000
_cell.length_c   1.000
_cell.angle_alpha   90.00
_cell.angle_beta   90.00
_cell.angle_gamma   90.00
#
_symmetry.space_group_name_H-M   'P 1'
#
loop_
_entity.id
_entity.type
_entity.pdbx_description
1 polymer ?
#
loop_
_entity_poly.entity_id
_entity_poly.type
_entity_poly.pdbx_seq_one_letter_code
_entity_poly.pdbx_strand_id
1 'polypeptide(L)'
;MTVTPQFHQLCSSDFVRDDRWLLYFKHSPSVNTTNNSAIITFGSGDFRGAAGTSLFLLMQTLCETANTTVVNAATVFGATKLVNVYPMSHALFEEKTTELAQQFQQETQASFLILFSQVNTGIRNNQFYNPSNPAAVPVIGSTAGLQTRTITVLSPSQTTFSFLQDQQKLGLSCLCSQTSTQQNVFLSISSRLHQVCSSDFVAEQWWGFLWGTDSVSNFRDLQLLSIQFRVLASLCTLAQQSIDNDTSAFLNNKLITVEAISFSSFQAQIDSLTNAFIAQTPDKFRRTQLFIYETFRANQLLVVPATDWQLAFTTAAYNYVIATVPRNSFGNNYSCITSLDSFSRPLYIDVNYNKIVLPGVVASCLPVDGIRLSTLECFFNSNCILNLTSIASTRNTTIWIPKLLNASTSSIYPSNTSIGSLADSLFVEDWGIKSNYSSYFASCAPHSCSYQYIDHNTILYIITTVLGLYGGLTVILRFIVWRGWRMHRKIMGWMQITPHPASTQVVPFQPTIYIE
;
A
#
# COMPACT_ATOMS: atom_id res chain seq x y z
N MET A 1 18.63 -2.87 24.00
CA MET A 1 17.80 -3.61 23.03
C MET A 1 18.73 -4.16 21.96
N THR A 2 18.62 -5.43 21.60
CA THR A 2 19.45 -6.07 20.58
C THR A 2 18.57 -6.35 19.37
N VAL A 3 18.89 -5.75 18.22
CA VAL A 3 18.15 -5.98 16.96
C VAL A 3 18.94 -7.00 16.15
N THR A 4 18.34 -8.14 15.83
CA THR A 4 18.96 -9.19 15.02
C THR A 4 18.22 -9.28 13.68
N PRO A 5 18.80 -8.81 12.57
CA PRO A 5 18.13 -8.83 11.29
C PRO A 5 18.02 -10.27 10.76
N GLN A 6 16.86 -10.60 10.18
CA GLN A 6 16.67 -11.83 9.40
C GLN A 6 16.52 -11.47 7.93
N PHE A 7 17.43 -11.99 7.12
CA PHE A 7 17.42 -11.78 5.68
C PHE A 7 16.71 -12.93 4.98
N HIS A 8 16.23 -12.67 3.76
CA HIS A 8 15.61 -13.69 2.92
C HIS A 8 16.59 -14.85 2.67
N GLN A 9 16.08 -16.09 2.64
CA GLN A 9 16.90 -17.31 2.52
C GLN A 9 17.80 -17.34 1.27
N LEU A 10 17.44 -16.56 0.25
CA LEU A 10 18.26 -16.32 -0.94
C LEU A 10 19.67 -15.78 -0.59
N CYS A 11 19.77 -14.85 0.35
CA CYS A 11 21.03 -14.24 0.79
C CYS A 11 21.89 -15.18 1.64
N SER A 12 21.32 -16.28 2.15
CA SER A 12 22.03 -17.35 2.84
C SER A 12 22.31 -18.57 1.97
N SER A 13 21.95 -18.55 0.69
CA SER A 13 22.16 -19.68 -0.22
C SER A 13 23.62 -19.81 -0.64
N ASP A 14 24.09 -21.05 -0.85
CA ASP A 14 25.45 -21.34 -1.32
C ASP A 14 25.74 -20.73 -2.70
N PHE A 15 24.70 -20.49 -3.50
CA PHE A 15 24.80 -19.80 -4.79
C PHE A 15 25.21 -18.32 -4.67
N VAL A 16 24.95 -17.69 -3.51
CA VAL A 16 25.23 -16.27 -3.24
C VAL A 16 26.45 -16.09 -2.33
N ARG A 17 26.78 -17.08 -1.50
CA ARG A 17 27.86 -16.99 -0.50
C ARG A 17 29.19 -17.64 -0.89
N ASP A 18 29.19 -18.58 -1.84
CA ASP A 18 30.33 -19.49 -2.01
C ASP A 18 30.69 -19.74 -3.48
N ASP A 19 31.78 -19.12 -3.93
CA ASP A 19 32.32 -19.25 -5.28
C ASP A 19 32.70 -20.71 -5.65
N ARG A 20 32.77 -21.64 -4.68
CA ARG A 20 33.21 -23.03 -4.90
C ARG A 20 32.27 -23.82 -5.81
N TRP A 21 31.00 -23.45 -5.96
CA TRP A 21 30.12 -24.11 -6.94
C TRP A 21 30.63 -23.91 -8.39
N LEU A 22 31.40 -22.85 -8.66
CA LEU A 22 32.07 -22.64 -9.96
C LEU A 22 33.13 -23.70 -10.25
N LEU A 23 33.70 -24.34 -9.22
CA LEU A 23 34.74 -25.36 -9.35
C LEU A 23 34.17 -26.76 -9.63
N TYR A 24 32.93 -27.06 -9.22
CA TYR A 24 32.29 -28.35 -9.42
C TYR A 24 32.04 -28.69 -10.90
N PHE A 25 31.98 -27.69 -11.76
CA PHE A 25 31.74 -27.90 -13.19
C PHE A 25 33.02 -28.13 -14.00
N LYS A 26 34.21 -28.10 -13.41
CA LYS A 26 35.53 -28.01 -14.09
C LYS A 26 36.01 -29.29 -14.81
N HIS A 27 35.33 -30.43 -14.73
CA HIS A 27 35.82 -31.70 -15.31
C HIS A 27 34.84 -32.34 -16.31
N SER A 28 35.03 -32.07 -17.61
CA SER A 28 34.64 -32.99 -18.69
C SER A 28 35.52 -32.72 -19.94
N PRO A 29 35.91 -33.73 -20.74
CA PRO A 29 37.10 -33.68 -21.59
C PRO A 29 36.90 -33.06 -22.99
N SER A 30 38.05 -32.65 -23.55
CA SER A 30 38.31 -31.92 -24.80
C SER A 30 37.74 -32.50 -26.09
N VAL A 31 37.26 -31.62 -26.98
CA VAL A 31 36.95 -31.91 -28.40
C VAL A 31 38.17 -31.63 -29.28
N ASN A 32 38.50 -32.57 -30.16
CA ASN A 32 39.64 -32.58 -31.06
C ASN A 32 39.33 -31.78 -32.35
N THR A 33 40.18 -30.82 -32.71
CA THR A 33 39.97 -29.90 -33.85
C THR A 33 40.76 -30.33 -35.08
N THR A 34 40.08 -30.83 -36.12
CA THR A 34 40.60 -30.84 -37.50
C THR A 34 39.48 -30.46 -38.47
N ASN A 35 39.42 -29.16 -38.85
CA ASN A 35 39.04 -28.60 -40.17
C ASN A 35 38.55 -27.14 -40.04
N ASN A 36 39.02 -26.30 -40.97
CA ASN A 36 39.02 -24.83 -40.97
C ASN A 36 37.66 -24.14 -41.24
N SER A 37 36.59 -24.62 -40.63
CA SER A 37 35.31 -23.89 -40.54
C SER A 37 34.51 -24.42 -39.36
N ALA A 38 34.94 -24.06 -38.15
CA ALA A 38 34.27 -24.47 -36.92
C ALA A 38 32.99 -23.65 -36.71
N ILE A 39 31.88 -24.11 -37.29
CA ILE A 39 30.56 -23.88 -36.70
C ILE A 39 30.52 -24.80 -35.47
N ILE A 40 30.83 -24.25 -34.30
CA ILE A 40 30.77 -25.01 -33.04
C ILE A 40 29.30 -25.13 -32.66
N THR A 41 28.78 -26.35 -32.73
CA THR A 41 27.51 -26.78 -32.16
C THR A 41 27.60 -26.73 -30.63
N PHE A 42 26.70 -25.96 -29.99
CA PHE A 42 26.68 -25.75 -28.55
C PHE A 42 26.09 -26.98 -27.82
N GLY A 43 26.95 -27.84 -27.28
CA GLY A 43 26.55 -28.94 -26.38
C GLY A 43 26.55 -28.53 -24.91
N SER A 44 25.44 -28.81 -24.21
CA SER A 44 25.20 -29.04 -22.76
C SER A 44 26.14 -28.49 -21.65
N GLY A 45 26.94 -27.46 -21.88
CA GLY A 45 27.92 -26.90 -20.92
C GLY A 45 27.70 -25.43 -20.51
N ASP A 46 26.58 -24.81 -20.88
CA ASP A 46 26.43 -23.36 -20.93
C ASP A 46 26.05 -22.64 -19.62
N PHE A 47 26.08 -23.31 -18.46
CA PHE A 47 26.04 -22.60 -17.18
C PHE A 47 27.32 -21.81 -16.88
N ARG A 48 28.39 -22.06 -17.66
CA ARG A 48 29.68 -21.34 -17.58
C ARG A 48 29.71 -20.00 -18.32
N GLY A 49 28.70 -19.69 -19.13
CA GLY A 49 28.61 -18.41 -19.84
C GLY A 49 28.43 -17.25 -18.86
N ALA A 50 29.01 -16.09 -19.19
CA ALA A 50 29.08 -14.87 -18.38
C ALA A 50 27.77 -14.39 -17.72
N ALA A 51 26.61 -14.94 -18.08
CA ALA A 51 25.30 -14.63 -17.53
C ALA A 51 25.00 -15.29 -16.16
N GLY A 52 25.57 -16.47 -15.89
CA GLY A 52 25.36 -17.17 -14.61
C GLY A 52 26.13 -16.50 -13.47
N THR A 53 27.44 -16.29 -13.68
CA THR A 53 28.34 -15.66 -12.71
C THR A 53 27.94 -14.23 -12.35
N SER A 54 27.50 -13.44 -13.32
CA SER A 54 27.07 -12.05 -13.10
C SER A 54 25.73 -11.93 -12.35
N LEU A 55 24.79 -12.87 -12.53
CA LEU A 55 23.52 -12.89 -11.80
C LEU A 55 23.76 -13.15 -10.32
N PHE A 56 24.60 -14.14 -10.00
CA PHE A 56 24.93 -14.48 -8.62
C PHE A 56 25.78 -13.40 -7.94
N LEU A 57 26.70 -12.75 -8.68
CA LEU A 57 27.49 -11.62 -8.18
C LEU A 57 26.63 -10.38 -7.89
N LEU A 58 25.61 -10.11 -8.71
CA LEU A 58 24.65 -9.03 -8.45
C LEU A 58 23.76 -9.34 -7.24
N MET A 59 23.26 -10.57 -7.13
CA MET A 59 22.51 -11.01 -5.95
C MET A 59 23.35 -10.91 -4.67
N GLN A 60 24.63 -11.27 -4.74
CA GLN A 60 25.58 -11.08 -3.65
C GLN A 60 25.74 -9.61 -3.28
N THR A 61 25.95 -8.73 -4.26
CA THR A 61 26.10 -7.28 -4.03
C THR A 61 24.85 -6.67 -3.38
N LEU A 62 23.65 -7.09 -3.81
CA LEU A 62 22.39 -6.64 -3.22
C LEU A 62 22.20 -7.14 -1.79
N CYS A 63 22.54 -8.40 -1.51
CA CYS A 63 22.49 -8.97 -0.18
C CYS A 63 23.51 -8.31 0.77
N GLU A 64 24.72 -8.02 0.30
CA GLU A 64 25.75 -7.29 1.07
C GLU A 64 25.34 -5.83 1.33
N THR A 65 24.75 -5.16 0.35
CA THR A 65 24.26 -3.77 0.50
C THR A 65 23.07 -3.70 1.46
N ALA A 66 22.15 -4.65 1.39
CA ALA A 66 21.04 -4.76 2.34
C ALA A 66 21.56 -5.05 3.75
N ASN A 67 22.53 -5.96 3.88
CA ASN A 67 23.12 -6.30 5.17
C ASN A 67 23.83 -5.11 5.81
N THR A 68 24.72 -4.44 5.08
CA THR A 68 25.44 -3.25 5.58
C THR A 68 24.50 -2.11 5.95
N THR A 69 23.44 -1.87 5.16
CA THR A 69 22.44 -0.84 5.47
C THR A 69 21.70 -1.14 6.77
N VAL A 70 21.24 -2.37 6.96
CA VAL A 70 20.48 -2.77 8.15
C VAL A 70 21.38 -2.83 9.39
N VAL A 71 22.62 -3.30 9.26
CA VAL A 71 23.60 -3.32 10.36
C VAL A 71 23.98 -1.91 10.79
N ASN A 72 24.19 -0.99 9.85
CA ASN A 72 24.48 0.42 10.16
C ASN A 72 23.29 1.09 10.86
N ALA A 73 22.06 0.88 10.36
CA ALA A 73 20.84 1.39 10.99
C ALA A 73 20.66 0.83 12.42
N ALA A 74 20.88 -0.49 12.60
CA ALA A 74 20.81 -1.13 13.92
C ALA A 74 21.88 -0.62 14.89
N THR A 75 23.07 -0.28 14.39
CA THR A 75 24.16 0.31 15.20
C THR A 75 23.79 1.72 15.68
N VAL A 76 23.18 2.54 14.82
CA VAL A 76 22.69 3.88 15.18
C VAL A 76 21.51 3.80 16.17
N PHE A 77 20.62 2.84 15.98
CA PHE A 77 19.51 2.57 16.91
C PHE A 77 20.00 2.04 18.27
N GLY A 78 21.02 1.19 18.28
CA GLY A 78 21.64 0.71 19.52
C GLY A 78 22.31 1.83 20.33
N ALA A 79 22.73 2.92 19.67
CA ALA A 79 23.33 4.08 20.30
C ALA A 79 22.30 5.13 20.78
N THR A 80 21.01 4.98 20.44
CA THR A 80 19.97 5.94 20.82
C THR A 80 19.60 5.76 22.29
N LYS A 81 19.79 6.80 23.09
CA LYS A 81 19.46 6.78 24.52
C LYS A 81 17.98 7.11 24.70
N LEU A 82 17.25 6.23 25.38
CA LEU A 82 15.88 6.49 25.81
C LEU A 82 15.93 7.51 26.96
N VAL A 83 15.67 8.78 26.67
CA VAL A 83 15.68 9.86 27.68
C VAL A 83 14.26 10.04 28.20
N ASN A 84 14.05 9.82 29.50
CA ASN A 84 12.80 10.18 30.15
C ASN A 84 13.05 10.99 31.43
N VAL A 85 12.15 11.93 31.71
CA VAL A 85 12.28 12.91 32.80
C VAL A 85 11.94 12.30 34.16
N TYR A 86 11.19 11.20 34.20
CA TYR A 86 10.77 10.50 35.42
C TYR A 86 10.96 8.98 35.31
N PRO A 87 11.10 8.24 36.44
CA PRO A 87 11.13 6.79 36.45
C PRO A 87 9.81 6.22 35.88
N MET A 88 9.88 5.29 34.93
CA MET A 88 8.71 4.66 34.32
C MET A 88 8.34 3.34 34.98
N SER A 89 7.06 2.98 34.92
CA SER A 89 6.60 1.62 35.24
C SER A 89 7.07 0.64 34.16
N HIS A 90 7.16 -0.65 34.52
CA HIS A 90 7.59 -1.71 33.58
C HIS A 90 6.73 -1.77 32.32
N ALA A 91 5.40 -1.65 32.47
CA ALA A 91 4.47 -1.68 31.35
C ALA A 91 4.67 -0.48 30.39
N LEU A 92 4.89 0.72 30.94
CA LEU A 92 5.14 1.92 30.14
C LEU A 92 6.52 1.87 29.46
N PHE A 93 7.51 1.23 30.08
CA PHE A 93 8.81 0.98 29.48
C PHE A 93 8.73 -0.01 28.31
N GLU A 94 7.97 -1.10 28.44
CA GLU A 94 7.72 -2.04 27.34
C GLU A 94 6.93 -1.41 26.19
N GLU A 95 5.94 -0.57 26.50
CA GLU A 95 5.18 0.22 25.51
C GLU A 95 6.10 1.17 24.73
N LYS A 96 6.89 1.98 25.44
CA LYS A 96 7.83 2.95 24.84
C LYS A 96 8.92 2.28 24.01
N THR A 97 9.43 1.14 24.45
CA THR A 97 10.46 0.40 23.70
C THR A 97 9.89 -0.29 22.47
N THR A 98 8.64 -0.75 22.53
CA THR A 98 7.92 -1.31 21.37
C THR A 98 7.60 -0.23 20.34
N GLU A 99 7.15 0.94 20.78
CA GLU A 99 6.92 2.13 19.94
C GLU A 99 8.21 2.54 19.20
N LEU A 100 9.34 2.61 19.92
CA LEU A 100 10.64 2.91 19.33
C LEU A 100 11.10 1.86 18.30
N ALA A 101 10.87 0.58 18.59
CA ALA A 101 11.24 -0.51 17.68
C ALA A 101 10.39 -0.53 16.41
N GLN A 102 9.09 -0.25 16.52
CA GLN A 102 8.18 -0.14 15.37
C GLN A 102 8.50 1.09 14.53
N GLN A 103 8.78 2.23 15.17
CA GLN A 103 9.22 3.43 14.48
C GLN A 103 10.55 3.20 13.77
N PHE A 104 11.53 2.55 14.42
CA PHE A 104 12.79 2.16 13.77
C PHE A 104 12.58 1.22 12.58
N GLN A 105 11.68 0.25 12.68
CA GLN A 105 11.36 -0.66 11.57
C GLN A 105 10.72 0.09 10.40
N GLN A 106 9.76 0.97 10.66
CA GLN A 106 9.10 1.79 9.65
C GLN A 106 10.07 2.80 9.03
N GLU A 107 10.91 3.46 9.82
CA GLU A 107 11.90 4.43 9.34
C GLU A 107 13.04 3.77 8.59
N THR A 108 13.48 2.57 8.96
CA THR A 108 14.51 1.81 8.23
C THR A 108 13.96 1.29 6.91
N GLN A 109 12.72 0.79 6.89
CA GLN A 109 12.03 0.38 5.67
C GLN A 109 11.74 1.58 4.75
N ALA A 110 11.28 2.69 5.32
CA ALA A 110 11.08 3.95 4.59
C ALA A 110 12.42 4.50 4.10
N SER A 111 13.48 4.47 4.90
CA SER A 111 14.83 4.93 4.52
C SER A 111 15.44 4.06 3.43
N PHE A 112 15.20 2.74 3.43
CA PHE A 112 15.56 1.85 2.32
C PHE A 112 14.78 2.22 1.06
N LEU A 113 13.46 2.38 1.15
CA LEU A 113 12.62 2.83 0.03
C LEU A 113 12.99 4.24 -0.46
N ILE A 114 13.42 5.13 0.44
CA ILE A 114 13.90 6.49 0.15
C ILE A 114 15.28 6.45 -0.48
N LEU A 115 16.20 5.56 -0.06
CA LEU A 115 17.51 5.40 -0.70
C LEU A 115 17.35 4.93 -2.15
N PHE A 116 16.46 3.97 -2.38
CA PHE A 116 16.07 3.50 -3.72
C PHE A 116 15.31 4.56 -4.51
N SER A 117 14.43 5.33 -3.85
CA SER A 117 13.80 6.50 -4.44
C SER A 117 14.83 7.56 -4.78
N GLN A 118 15.84 7.84 -3.96
CA GLN A 118 16.85 8.87 -4.15
C GLN A 118 17.85 8.52 -5.26
N VAL A 119 18.12 7.23 -5.50
CA VAL A 119 18.82 6.79 -6.72
C VAL A 119 17.98 7.10 -7.97
N ASN A 120 16.66 6.97 -7.89
CA ASN A 120 15.72 7.21 -8.99
C ASN A 120 15.34 8.71 -9.15
N THR A 121 15.34 9.47 -8.05
CA THR A 121 15.00 10.90 -7.94
C THR A 121 16.23 11.79 -8.13
N GLY A 122 17.44 11.31 -7.80
CA GLY A 122 18.71 11.96 -8.14
C GLY A 122 18.97 12.04 -9.65
N ILE A 123 18.26 11.23 -10.45
CA ILE A 123 18.25 11.27 -11.91
C ILE A 123 17.18 12.24 -12.46
N ARG A 124 16.20 12.68 -11.64
CA ARG A 124 15.04 13.45 -12.12
C ARG A 124 14.80 14.76 -11.34
N ASN A 125 15.81 15.63 -11.32
CA ASN A 125 15.71 17.08 -11.08
C ASN A 125 15.14 17.52 -9.70
N ASN A 126 15.91 18.28 -8.92
CA ASN A 126 16.01 19.74 -9.02
C ASN A 126 14.65 20.46 -9.18
N GLN A 127 14.18 21.05 -8.06
CA GLN A 127 13.47 22.33 -7.87
C GLN A 127 12.16 22.29 -7.03
N PHE A 128 12.32 22.83 -5.81
CA PHE A 128 11.47 23.61 -4.89
C PHE A 128 9.95 23.84 -5.14
N TYR A 129 9.13 23.67 -4.08
CA TYR A 129 8.33 24.77 -3.49
C TYR A 129 7.85 24.46 -2.04
N ASN A 130 7.51 25.54 -1.31
CA ASN A 130 7.34 25.76 0.14
C ASN A 130 5.85 25.78 0.58
N PRO A 131 5.44 25.30 1.78
CA PRO A 131 4.08 25.44 2.28
C PRO A 131 3.89 26.61 3.27
N SER A 132 2.78 27.34 3.14
CA SER A 132 2.28 28.31 4.13
C SER A 132 0.91 27.89 4.68
N ASN A 133 0.79 27.92 6.00
CA ASN A 133 -0.42 27.81 6.82
C ASN A 133 -1.07 29.22 6.95
N PRO A 134 -2.36 29.41 7.31
CA PRO A 134 -2.71 29.39 8.75
C PRO A 134 -4.17 29.06 9.16
N ALA A 135 -4.28 28.60 10.41
CA ALA A 135 -5.24 28.92 11.47
C ALA A 135 -6.76 28.82 11.23
N ALA A 136 -7.41 27.94 12.01
CA ALA A 136 -8.82 28.03 12.36
C ALA A 136 -8.97 28.29 13.88
N VAL A 137 -9.77 29.30 14.19
CA VAL A 137 -10.13 29.80 15.53
C VAL A 137 -11.30 28.99 16.10
N PRO A 138 -11.35 28.65 17.40
CA PRO A 138 -12.54 28.08 18.01
C PRO A 138 -13.48 29.18 18.53
N VAL A 139 -14.75 29.06 18.17
CA VAL A 139 -15.88 29.87 18.68
C VAL A 139 -16.37 29.27 19.99
N ILE A 140 -16.33 30.04 21.08
CA ILE A 140 -16.94 29.70 22.36
C ILE A 140 -18.38 30.24 22.33
N GLY A 141 -19.36 29.36 22.16
CA GLY A 141 -20.77 29.64 22.40
C GLY A 141 -21.13 29.26 23.83
N SER A 142 -21.63 30.22 24.61
CA SER A 142 -22.24 29.97 25.91
C SER A 142 -23.67 29.45 25.74
N THR A 143 -23.96 28.27 26.25
CA THR A 143 -25.33 27.74 26.37
C THR A 143 -25.76 27.67 27.83
N ALA A 144 -27.03 28.05 28.03
CA ALA A 144 -27.78 28.02 29.27
C ALA A 144 -27.64 26.68 30.02
N GLY A 145 -27.67 26.76 31.36
CA GLY A 145 -27.51 25.62 32.25
C GLY A 145 -28.62 24.59 32.08
N LEU A 146 -28.32 23.54 31.32
CA LEU A 146 -29.00 22.24 31.37
C LEU A 146 -28.24 21.38 32.39
N GLN A 147 -28.95 20.82 33.36
CA GLN A 147 -28.33 19.89 34.32
C GLN A 147 -28.27 18.51 33.67
N THR A 148 -27.10 18.14 33.15
CA THR A 148 -26.86 16.81 32.60
C THR A 148 -26.50 15.86 33.73
N ARG A 149 -27.18 14.70 33.78
CA ARG A 149 -26.81 13.58 34.65
C ARG A 149 -26.11 12.52 33.82
N THR A 150 -24.97 12.03 34.30
CA THR A 150 -24.24 10.92 33.66
C THR A 150 -24.74 9.60 34.21
N ILE A 151 -25.18 8.69 33.33
CA ILE A 151 -25.55 7.32 33.67
C ILE A 151 -24.42 6.41 33.21
N THR A 152 -23.96 5.50 34.08
CA THR A 152 -22.88 4.55 33.77
C THR A 152 -23.39 3.11 33.84
N VAL A 153 -23.12 2.34 32.79
CA VAL A 153 -23.39 0.89 32.70
C VAL A 153 -22.05 0.16 32.72
N LEU A 154 -21.88 -0.77 33.65
CA LEU A 154 -20.65 -1.57 33.80
C LEU A 154 -20.73 -2.82 32.91
N SER A 155 -19.60 -3.16 32.26
CA SER A 155 -19.42 -4.36 31.43
C SER A 155 -20.61 -4.70 30.51
N PRO A 156 -21.00 -3.80 29.60
CA PRO A 156 -22.18 -4.01 28.77
C PRO A 156 -21.99 -5.13 27.76
N SER A 157 -23.04 -5.94 27.57
CA SER A 157 -23.12 -6.91 26.48
C SER A 157 -23.20 -6.21 25.11
N GLN A 158 -22.86 -6.93 24.02
CA GLN A 158 -23.00 -6.41 22.66
C GLN A 158 -24.41 -5.90 22.38
N THR A 159 -25.44 -6.65 22.81
CA THR A 159 -26.85 -6.25 22.67
C THR A 159 -27.20 -4.99 23.46
N THR A 160 -26.64 -4.83 24.66
CA THR A 160 -26.84 -3.63 25.48
C THR A 160 -26.20 -2.42 24.82
N PHE A 161 -24.98 -2.57 24.28
CA PHE A 161 -24.29 -1.52 23.55
C PHE A 161 -25.06 -1.09 22.30
N SER A 162 -25.51 -2.05 21.48
CA SER A 162 -26.32 -1.76 20.29
C SER A 162 -27.60 -1.00 20.65
N PHE A 163 -28.31 -1.44 21.70
CA PHE A 163 -29.50 -0.73 22.18
C PHE A 163 -29.22 0.71 22.62
N LEU A 164 -28.15 0.94 23.38
CA LEU A 164 -27.76 2.29 23.84
C LEU A 164 -27.39 3.21 22.68
N GLN A 165 -26.80 2.65 21.63
CA GLN A 165 -26.44 3.35 20.42
C GLN A 165 -27.66 3.69 19.55
N ASP A 166 -28.59 2.76 19.38
CA ASP A 166 -29.85 2.97 18.66
C ASP A 166 -30.72 4.05 19.33
N GLN A 167 -30.65 4.15 20.66
CA GLN A 167 -31.31 5.20 21.44
C GLN A 167 -30.67 6.60 21.27
N GLN A 168 -29.60 6.73 20.47
CA GLN A 168 -28.85 7.97 20.21
C GLN A 168 -28.56 8.77 21.49
N LYS A 169 -28.11 8.09 22.56
CA LYS A 169 -27.85 8.76 23.83
C LYS A 169 -26.74 9.80 23.67
N LEU A 170 -27.01 11.00 24.16
CA LEU A 170 -26.10 12.14 24.05
C LEU A 170 -24.79 11.82 24.77
N GLY A 171 -23.66 11.93 24.07
CA GLY A 171 -22.33 11.69 24.66
C GLY A 171 -22.09 10.26 25.15
N LEU A 172 -22.70 9.25 24.50
CA LEU A 172 -22.40 7.85 24.76
C LEU A 172 -20.91 7.58 24.49
N SER A 173 -20.18 7.21 25.54
CA SER A 173 -18.76 6.84 25.50
C SER A 173 -18.59 5.50 26.21
N CYS A 174 -17.95 4.55 25.55
CA CYS A 174 -17.81 3.17 26.02
C CYS A 174 -16.35 2.74 25.94
N LEU A 175 -15.61 2.84 27.05
CA LEU A 175 -14.17 2.56 27.05
C LEU A 175 -13.89 1.07 26.90
N CYS A 176 -13.08 0.69 25.91
CA CYS A 176 -12.61 -0.69 25.73
C CYS A 176 -11.63 -1.08 26.85
N SER A 177 -11.69 -2.34 27.28
CA SER A 177 -10.67 -2.91 28.16
C SER A 177 -9.36 -3.18 27.40
N GLN A 178 -9.46 -3.53 26.11
CA GLN A 178 -8.32 -3.66 25.20
C GLN A 178 -8.47 -2.67 24.05
N THR A 179 -7.55 -1.71 23.97
CA THR A 179 -7.62 -0.62 22.98
C THR A 179 -7.02 -1.00 21.62
N SER A 180 -6.43 -2.19 21.51
CA SER A 180 -5.70 -2.63 20.32
C SER A 180 -5.96 -4.10 20.05
N THR A 181 -6.67 -4.41 18.97
CA THR A 181 -7.06 -5.77 18.58
C THR A 181 -6.41 -6.14 17.26
N GLN A 182 -5.77 -7.32 17.19
CA GLN A 182 -5.20 -7.81 15.93
C GLN A 182 -6.30 -8.12 14.91
N GLN A 183 -6.04 -7.80 13.65
CA GLN A 183 -7.00 -7.96 12.57
C GLN A 183 -7.38 -9.42 12.32
N ASN A 184 -6.44 -10.36 12.48
CA ASN A 184 -6.69 -11.81 12.37
C ASN A 184 -7.79 -12.35 13.31
N VAL A 185 -8.14 -11.65 14.39
CA VAL A 185 -9.18 -12.07 15.34
C VAL A 185 -10.59 -11.92 14.75
N PHE A 186 -10.77 -10.92 13.88
CA PHE A 186 -12.08 -10.55 13.36
C PHE A 186 -12.11 -10.43 11.82
N LEU A 187 -11.00 -10.65 11.13
CA LEU A 187 -10.90 -10.67 9.66
C LEU A 187 -10.29 -11.97 9.17
N SER A 188 -10.82 -12.46 8.04
CA SER A 188 -10.20 -13.48 7.22
C SER A 188 -10.18 -13.05 5.77
N ILE A 189 -9.05 -13.25 5.10
CA ILE A 189 -8.86 -12.94 3.67
C ILE A 189 -8.44 -14.22 2.97
N SER A 190 -9.07 -14.49 1.83
CA SER A 190 -8.69 -15.52 0.88
C SER A 190 -8.72 -14.94 -0.54
N SER A 191 -7.96 -15.51 -1.46
CA SER A 191 -8.00 -15.17 -2.88
C SER A 191 -8.18 -16.43 -3.71
N ARG A 192 -8.88 -16.31 -4.85
CA ARG A 192 -8.88 -17.34 -5.89
C ARG A 192 -8.04 -16.83 -7.05
N LEU A 193 -6.99 -17.59 -7.39
CA LEU A 193 -6.16 -17.29 -8.56
C LEU A 193 -6.79 -17.83 -9.85
N HIS A 194 -6.43 -17.21 -10.97
CA HIS A 194 -6.80 -17.64 -12.31
C HIS A 194 -6.30 -19.07 -12.56
N GLN A 195 -7.13 -19.88 -13.21
CA GLN A 195 -6.89 -21.31 -13.45
C GLN A 195 -5.56 -21.64 -14.13
N VAL A 196 -4.95 -20.68 -14.82
CA VAL A 196 -3.61 -20.82 -15.42
C VAL A 196 -2.54 -21.14 -14.37
N CYS A 197 -2.64 -20.57 -13.16
CA CYS A 197 -1.66 -20.76 -12.10
C CYS A 197 -1.74 -22.12 -11.40
N SER A 198 -2.79 -22.89 -11.64
CA SER A 198 -2.94 -24.28 -11.18
C SER A 198 -3.03 -25.27 -12.35
N SER A 199 -2.72 -24.81 -13.57
CA SER A 199 -2.80 -25.62 -14.77
C SER A 199 -1.49 -26.35 -15.07
N ASP A 200 -1.59 -27.32 -15.96
CA ASP A 200 -0.46 -28.04 -16.53
C ASP A 200 0.56 -27.10 -17.22
N PHE A 201 0.14 -25.91 -17.66
CA PHE A 201 1.02 -24.94 -18.34
C PHE A 201 2.08 -24.29 -17.45
N VAL A 202 1.93 -24.35 -16.12
CA VAL A 202 2.95 -23.89 -15.17
C VAL A 202 3.78 -25.06 -14.59
N ALA A 203 3.49 -26.29 -15.00
CA ALA A 203 4.17 -27.47 -14.51
C ALA A 203 5.54 -27.67 -15.17
N GLU A 204 6.49 -28.22 -14.42
CA GLU A 204 7.84 -28.52 -14.90
C GLU A 204 7.85 -29.48 -16.08
N GLN A 205 6.93 -30.44 -16.07
CA GLN A 205 6.78 -31.39 -17.16
C GLN A 205 6.48 -30.70 -18.49
N TRP A 206 5.70 -29.60 -18.49
CA TRP A 206 5.35 -28.89 -19.71
C TRP A 206 6.55 -28.19 -20.34
N TRP A 207 7.15 -27.28 -19.59
CA TRP A 207 8.24 -26.48 -20.14
C TRP A 207 9.50 -27.32 -20.32
N GLY A 208 9.70 -28.38 -19.53
CA GLY A 208 10.74 -29.38 -19.75
C GLY A 208 10.51 -30.17 -21.05
N PHE A 209 9.27 -30.57 -21.33
CA PHE A 209 8.90 -31.19 -22.60
C PHE A 209 9.13 -30.24 -23.78
N LEU A 210 8.76 -28.96 -23.67
CA LEU A 210 9.06 -27.97 -24.70
C LEU A 210 10.57 -27.73 -24.87
N TRP A 211 11.39 -27.95 -23.85
CA TRP A 211 12.85 -27.79 -23.96
C TRP A 211 13.49 -28.88 -24.84
N GLY A 212 13.10 -30.15 -24.63
CA GLY A 212 13.62 -31.33 -25.33
C GLY A 212 14.92 -31.90 -24.75
N THR A 213 15.40 -33.04 -25.28
CA THR A 213 16.60 -33.73 -24.77
C THR A 213 17.91 -33.35 -25.48
N ASP A 214 17.87 -32.70 -26.65
CA ASP A 214 19.05 -32.51 -27.52
C ASP A 214 19.33 -31.06 -27.95
N SER A 215 20.61 -30.76 -28.13
CA SER A 215 21.23 -29.47 -28.51
C SER A 215 21.07 -29.11 -30.00
N VAL A 216 19.91 -29.35 -30.60
CA VAL A 216 19.69 -29.04 -32.02
C VAL A 216 19.34 -27.56 -32.17
N SER A 217 20.21 -26.81 -32.83
CA SER A 217 20.17 -25.34 -33.02
C SER A 217 18.93 -24.78 -33.73
N ASN A 218 18.09 -25.64 -34.30
CA ASN A 218 17.04 -25.25 -35.25
C ASN A 218 15.68 -24.92 -34.60
N PHE A 219 15.52 -25.12 -33.29
CA PHE A 219 14.24 -24.90 -32.58
C PHE A 219 14.35 -23.86 -31.45
N ARG A 220 15.06 -22.75 -31.71
CA ARG A 220 15.21 -21.64 -30.76
C ARG A 220 13.86 -21.06 -30.29
N ASP A 221 12.86 -21.00 -31.17
CA ASP A 221 11.52 -20.50 -30.83
C ASP A 221 10.81 -21.40 -29.81
N LEU A 222 11.06 -22.72 -29.84
CA LEU A 222 10.47 -23.68 -28.90
C LEU A 222 11.18 -23.63 -27.53
N GLN A 223 12.50 -23.39 -27.51
CA GLN A 223 13.24 -23.10 -26.27
C GLN A 223 12.83 -21.76 -25.66
N LEU A 224 12.61 -20.74 -26.48
CA LEU A 224 12.06 -19.46 -26.03
C LEU A 224 10.69 -19.65 -25.39
N LEU A 225 9.81 -20.44 -26.03
CA LEU A 225 8.49 -20.77 -25.50
C LEU A 225 8.57 -21.52 -24.15
N SER A 226 9.47 -22.51 -24.04
CA SER A 226 9.76 -23.20 -22.78
C SER A 226 10.12 -22.21 -21.66
N ILE A 227 11.02 -21.27 -21.93
CA ILE A 227 11.41 -20.25 -20.95
C ILE A 227 10.23 -19.33 -20.61
N GLN A 228 9.39 -18.94 -21.58
CA GLN A 228 8.20 -18.14 -21.36
C GLN A 228 7.21 -18.83 -20.40
N PHE A 229 6.96 -20.13 -20.56
CA PHE A 229 6.12 -20.90 -19.63
C PHE A 229 6.76 -21.04 -18.25
N ARG A 230 8.09 -21.19 -18.17
CA ARG A 230 8.81 -21.15 -16.89
C ARG A 230 8.67 -19.80 -16.21
N VAL A 231 8.72 -18.70 -16.96
CA VAL A 231 8.47 -17.35 -16.41
C VAL A 231 7.03 -17.24 -15.92
N LEU A 232 6.03 -17.73 -16.67
CA LEU A 232 4.64 -17.76 -16.23
C LEU A 232 4.47 -18.51 -14.89
N ALA A 233 5.12 -19.66 -14.74
CA ALA A 233 5.11 -20.42 -13.49
C ALA A 233 5.71 -19.62 -12.31
N SER A 234 6.84 -18.95 -12.54
CA SER A 234 7.45 -18.05 -11.55
C SER A 234 6.52 -16.87 -11.22
N LEU A 235 5.85 -16.29 -12.20
CA LEU A 235 4.91 -15.19 -11.98
C LEU A 235 3.73 -15.61 -11.09
N CYS A 236 3.13 -16.77 -11.37
CA CYS A 236 2.06 -17.33 -10.53
C CYS A 236 2.54 -17.62 -9.09
N THR A 237 3.73 -18.20 -8.95
CA THR A 237 4.32 -18.51 -7.64
C THR A 237 4.59 -17.23 -6.84
N LEU A 238 5.22 -16.24 -7.46
CA LEU A 238 5.52 -14.96 -6.83
C LEU A 238 4.24 -14.17 -6.51
N ALA A 239 3.20 -14.27 -7.34
CA ALA A 239 1.91 -13.65 -7.05
C ALA A 239 1.27 -14.27 -5.81
N GLN A 240 1.22 -15.60 -5.72
CA GLN A 240 0.72 -16.30 -4.51
C GLN A 240 1.51 -15.91 -3.26
N GLN A 241 2.85 -15.94 -3.33
CA GLN A 241 3.70 -15.53 -2.21
C GLN A 241 3.50 -14.07 -1.82
N SER A 242 3.30 -13.17 -2.79
CA SER A 242 3.01 -11.76 -2.51
C SER A 242 1.69 -11.61 -1.77
N ILE A 243 0.65 -12.33 -2.19
CA ILE A 243 -0.65 -12.34 -1.51
C ILE A 243 -0.48 -12.89 -0.09
N ASP A 244 0.15 -14.05 0.09
CA ASP A 244 0.31 -14.69 1.40
C ASP A 244 1.10 -13.82 2.38
N ASN A 245 2.19 -13.21 1.91
CA ASN A 245 3.03 -12.31 2.71
C ASN A 245 2.28 -11.03 3.08
N ASP A 246 1.62 -10.39 2.12
CA ASP A 246 0.89 -9.14 2.38
C ASP A 246 -0.35 -9.40 3.23
N THR A 247 -1.08 -10.51 3.03
CA THR A 247 -2.19 -10.93 3.88
C THR A 247 -1.70 -11.20 5.30
N SER A 248 -0.59 -11.92 5.47
CA SER A 248 -0.02 -12.17 6.80
C SER A 248 0.39 -10.87 7.50
N ALA A 249 1.04 -9.95 6.78
CA ALA A 249 1.40 -8.64 7.32
C ALA A 249 0.16 -7.80 7.68
N PHE A 250 -0.85 -7.78 6.81
CA PHE A 250 -2.10 -7.06 7.03
C PHE A 250 -2.85 -7.61 8.26
N LEU A 251 -3.07 -8.93 8.34
CA LEU A 251 -3.81 -9.55 9.43
C LEU A 251 -3.08 -9.48 10.79
N ASN A 252 -1.75 -9.31 10.78
CA ASN A 252 -0.96 -9.06 11.99
C ASN A 252 -1.02 -7.60 12.47
N ASN A 253 -1.50 -6.67 11.64
CA ASN A 253 -1.75 -5.30 12.09
C ASN A 253 -2.88 -5.25 13.11
N LYS A 254 -2.90 -4.16 13.89
CA LYS A 254 -3.90 -3.95 14.93
C LYS A 254 -4.85 -2.84 14.55
N LEU A 255 -6.14 -3.04 14.83
CA LEU A 255 -7.14 -1.98 14.85
C LEU A 255 -7.13 -1.35 16.24
N ILE A 256 -6.97 -0.02 16.29
CA ILE A 256 -6.91 0.75 17.54
C ILE A 256 -8.28 1.38 17.78
N THR A 257 -8.93 1.00 18.88
CA THR A 257 -10.22 1.54 19.31
C THR A 257 -10.19 1.78 20.81
N VAL A 258 -10.09 3.04 21.22
CA VAL A 258 -10.14 3.43 22.64
C VAL A 258 -11.55 3.22 23.21
N GLU A 259 -12.55 3.47 22.38
CA GLU A 259 -13.95 3.25 22.68
C GLU A 259 -14.55 2.20 21.74
N ALA A 260 -15.55 1.47 22.22
CA ALA A 260 -16.30 0.52 21.42
C ALA A 260 -17.00 1.24 20.26
N ILE A 261 -16.68 0.84 19.03
CA ILE A 261 -17.28 1.44 17.83
C ILE A 261 -18.58 0.71 17.44
N SER A 262 -19.47 1.43 16.75
CA SER A 262 -20.70 0.85 16.19
C SER A 262 -20.42 -0.24 15.16
N PHE A 263 -21.42 -1.08 14.88
CA PHE A 263 -21.35 -2.02 13.75
C PHE A 263 -21.13 -1.28 12.42
N SER A 264 -21.81 -0.15 12.19
CA SER A 264 -21.67 0.62 10.96
C SER A 264 -20.28 1.27 10.82
N SER A 265 -19.72 1.80 11.90
CA SER A 265 -18.36 2.37 11.91
C SER A 265 -17.30 1.28 11.80
N PHE A 266 -17.51 0.12 12.41
CA PHE A 266 -16.68 -1.06 12.20
C PHE A 266 -16.69 -1.43 10.71
N GLN A 267 -17.86 -1.64 10.11
CA GLN A 267 -17.95 -2.02 8.70
C GLN A 267 -17.27 -1.00 7.78
N ALA A 268 -17.51 0.29 7.99
CA ALA A 268 -16.87 1.34 7.19
C ALA A 268 -15.33 1.36 7.32
N GLN A 269 -14.81 1.15 8.53
CA GLN A 269 -13.37 1.06 8.75
C GLN A 269 -12.77 -0.19 8.11
N ILE A 270 -13.43 -1.34 8.26
CA ILE A 270 -13.00 -2.59 7.64
C ILE A 270 -13.00 -2.47 6.12
N ASP A 271 -14.09 -1.98 5.53
CA ASP A 271 -14.21 -1.81 4.09
C ASP A 271 -13.10 -0.90 3.56
N SER A 272 -12.82 0.22 4.25
CA SER A 272 -11.72 1.13 3.90
C SER A 272 -10.36 0.43 3.93
N LEU A 273 -10.07 -0.31 5.02
CA LEU A 273 -8.80 -1.03 5.17
C LEU A 273 -8.64 -2.14 4.13
N THR A 274 -9.69 -2.92 3.88
CA THR A 274 -9.64 -4.03 2.94
C THR A 274 -9.60 -3.57 1.49
N ASN A 275 -10.28 -2.47 1.16
CA ASN A 275 -10.18 -1.84 -0.17
C ASN A 275 -8.77 -1.29 -0.41
N ALA A 276 -8.15 -0.68 0.61
CA ALA A 276 -6.76 -0.26 0.53
C ALA A 276 -5.81 -1.44 0.33
N PHE A 277 -6.03 -2.55 1.04
CA PHE A 277 -5.27 -3.79 0.87
C PHE A 277 -5.39 -4.33 -0.57
N ILE A 278 -6.62 -4.52 -1.07
CA ILE A 278 -6.88 -5.01 -2.43
C ILE A 278 -6.24 -4.11 -3.49
N ALA A 279 -6.26 -2.79 -3.30
CA ALA A 279 -5.67 -1.85 -4.24
C ALA A 279 -4.13 -1.84 -4.20
N GLN A 280 -3.53 -1.96 -3.02
CA GLN A 280 -2.08 -1.76 -2.84
C GLN A 280 -1.26 -3.02 -3.10
N THR A 281 -1.80 -4.22 -2.83
CA THR A 281 -1.06 -5.48 -3.00
C THR A 281 -0.65 -5.73 -4.46
N PRO A 282 -1.55 -5.66 -5.46
CA PRO A 282 -1.16 -5.80 -6.87
C PRO A 282 -0.17 -4.72 -7.31
N ASP A 283 -0.36 -3.49 -6.82
CA ASP A 283 0.47 -2.34 -7.10
C ASP A 283 1.92 -2.52 -6.61
N LYS A 284 2.09 -3.07 -5.40
CA LYS A 284 3.40 -3.39 -4.83
C LYS A 284 4.09 -4.47 -5.66
N PHE A 285 3.37 -5.53 -6.00
CA PHE A 285 3.88 -6.62 -6.83
C PHE A 285 4.32 -6.10 -8.21
N ARG A 286 3.47 -5.33 -8.89
CA ARG A 286 3.76 -4.72 -10.19
C ARG A 286 5.02 -3.86 -10.15
N ARG A 287 5.18 -3.02 -9.11
CA ARG A 287 6.40 -2.21 -8.93
C ARG A 287 7.65 -3.07 -8.78
N THR A 288 7.59 -4.14 -7.99
CA THR A 288 8.70 -5.09 -7.84
C THR A 288 9.04 -5.78 -9.15
N GLN A 289 8.04 -6.23 -9.92
CA GLN A 289 8.26 -6.83 -11.23
C GLN A 289 8.90 -5.86 -12.22
N LEU A 290 8.38 -4.63 -12.30
CA LEU A 290 8.93 -3.59 -13.16
C LEU A 290 10.38 -3.31 -12.79
N PHE A 291 10.70 -3.20 -11.50
CA PHE A 291 12.09 -3.02 -11.07
C PHE A 291 13.00 -4.15 -11.54
N ILE A 292 12.60 -5.40 -11.31
CA ILE A 292 13.36 -6.58 -11.73
C ILE A 292 13.58 -6.54 -13.25
N TYR A 293 12.51 -6.30 -13.98
CA TYR A 293 12.50 -6.25 -15.42
C TYR A 293 13.38 -5.14 -16.02
N GLU A 294 13.21 -3.90 -15.57
CA GLU A 294 14.01 -2.76 -16.02
C GLU A 294 15.49 -2.94 -15.65
N THR A 295 15.77 -3.62 -14.53
CA THR A 295 17.12 -4.04 -14.19
C THR A 295 17.63 -4.99 -15.28
N PHE A 296 16.94 -6.09 -15.59
CA PHE A 296 17.40 -7.03 -16.63
C PHE A 296 17.60 -6.40 -18.02
N ARG A 297 16.79 -5.41 -18.40
CA ARG A 297 16.89 -4.71 -19.70
C ARG A 297 18.20 -3.97 -19.91
N ALA A 298 18.69 -3.26 -18.89
CA ALA A 298 19.87 -2.41 -19.01
C ALA A 298 21.19 -3.19 -18.87
N ASN A 299 21.09 -4.47 -18.49
CA ASN A 299 22.26 -5.30 -18.26
C ASN A 299 22.68 -5.97 -19.56
N GLN A 300 23.98 -6.07 -19.81
CA GLN A 300 24.56 -6.86 -20.90
C GLN A 300 24.46 -8.39 -20.67
N LEU A 301 23.43 -8.83 -19.93
CA LEU A 301 23.23 -10.23 -19.57
C LEU A 301 22.57 -10.95 -20.74
N LEU A 302 23.23 -11.97 -21.24
CA LEU A 302 22.71 -12.80 -22.31
C LEU A 302 21.61 -13.74 -21.77
N VAL A 303 20.39 -13.68 -22.30
CA VAL A 303 19.43 -14.77 -22.06
C VAL A 303 19.79 -15.99 -22.92
N VAL A 304 19.47 -17.20 -22.43
CA VAL A 304 19.85 -18.47 -23.08
C VAL A 304 19.52 -18.57 -24.59
N PRO A 305 18.35 -18.13 -25.09
CA PRO A 305 18.07 -18.17 -26.54
C PRO A 305 18.80 -17.07 -27.33
N ALA A 306 19.58 -16.21 -26.66
CA ALA A 306 20.28 -15.04 -27.18
C ALA A 306 19.37 -14.10 -27.97
N THR A 307 18.17 -13.84 -27.43
CA THR A 307 17.14 -12.99 -28.07
C THR A 307 17.38 -11.50 -27.81
N ASP A 308 18.14 -11.16 -26.78
CA ASP A 308 18.43 -9.80 -26.31
C ASP A 308 19.83 -9.32 -26.70
N TRP A 309 20.85 -10.12 -26.38
CA TRP A 309 22.26 -9.88 -26.64
C TRP A 309 22.83 -11.02 -27.47
N GLN A 310 23.98 -10.79 -28.09
CA GLN A 310 24.78 -11.83 -28.74
C GLN A 310 26.26 -11.58 -28.47
N LEU A 311 27.04 -12.64 -28.43
CA LEU A 311 28.49 -12.53 -28.29
C LEU A 311 29.10 -12.23 -29.65
N ALA A 312 29.79 -11.10 -29.74
CA ALA A 312 30.65 -10.73 -30.86
C ALA A 312 32.10 -11.07 -30.50
N PHE A 313 32.78 -11.77 -31.40
CA PHE A 313 34.20 -12.07 -31.29
C PHE A 313 34.94 -11.21 -32.32
N THR A 314 35.80 -10.30 -31.86
CA THR A 314 36.65 -9.53 -32.78
C THR A 314 38.06 -10.11 -32.79
N THR A 315 38.59 -10.32 -33.99
CA THR A 315 39.95 -10.84 -34.19
C THR A 315 40.95 -9.71 -34.16
N ALA A 316 41.55 -9.44 -33.01
CA ALA A 316 42.73 -8.59 -32.91
C ALA A 316 43.97 -9.49 -32.85
N ALA A 317 44.47 -9.90 -34.02
CA ALA A 317 45.71 -10.65 -34.32
C ALA A 317 46.07 -11.89 -33.47
N TYR A 318 46.03 -11.88 -32.14
CA TYR A 318 46.25 -13.02 -31.25
C TYR A 318 45.47 -12.96 -29.91
N ASN A 319 44.58 -11.97 -29.71
CA ASN A 319 43.72 -11.86 -28.52
C ASN A 319 42.24 -11.77 -28.93
N TYR A 320 41.44 -12.77 -28.55
CA TYR A 320 39.99 -12.72 -28.73
C TYR A 320 39.39 -11.76 -27.70
N VAL A 321 38.80 -10.66 -28.16
CA VAL A 321 37.93 -9.85 -27.32
C VAL A 321 36.51 -10.37 -27.49
N ILE A 322 35.93 -10.85 -26.39
CA ILE A 322 34.52 -11.24 -26.31
C ILE A 322 33.75 -9.99 -25.87
N ALA A 323 32.87 -9.50 -26.73
CA ALA A 323 31.98 -8.40 -26.42
C ALA A 323 30.52 -8.85 -26.55
N THR A 324 29.65 -8.36 -25.68
CA THR A 324 28.20 -8.48 -25.84
C THR A 324 27.70 -7.32 -26.69
N VAL A 325 27.05 -7.63 -27.81
CA VAL A 325 26.39 -6.63 -28.66
C VAL A 325 24.88 -6.90 -28.65
N PRO A 326 24.04 -5.86 -28.66
CA PRO A 326 22.60 -6.06 -28.71
C PRO A 326 22.22 -6.79 -29.98
N ARG A 327 21.22 -7.66 -29.87
CA ARG A 327 20.61 -8.28 -31.04
C ARG A 327 19.70 -7.26 -31.74
N ASN A 328 19.88 -7.13 -33.05
CA ASN A 328 19.04 -6.31 -33.92
C ASN A 328 17.93 -7.17 -34.55
N SER A 329 16.77 -6.57 -34.80
CA SER A 329 15.67 -7.26 -35.49
C SER A 329 16.04 -7.54 -36.95
N PHE A 330 15.54 -8.65 -37.49
CA PHE A 330 15.72 -9.01 -38.90
C PHE A 330 15.07 -7.96 -39.81
N GLY A 331 15.85 -7.01 -40.31
CA GLY A 331 15.43 -6.05 -41.35
C GLY A 331 15.21 -4.60 -40.92
N ASN A 332 15.27 -4.27 -39.62
CA ASN A 332 15.13 -2.89 -39.13
C ASN A 332 16.30 -2.49 -38.21
N ASN A 333 16.62 -1.18 -38.13
CA ASN A 333 17.63 -0.60 -37.24
C ASN A 333 17.24 -0.60 -35.74
N TYR A 334 16.28 -1.44 -35.34
CA TYR A 334 15.80 -1.55 -33.97
C TYR A 334 16.61 -2.60 -33.22
N SER A 335 17.27 -2.15 -32.14
CA SER A 335 17.98 -3.00 -31.20
C SER A 335 17.12 -3.30 -29.98
N CYS A 336 17.37 -4.43 -29.32
CA CYS A 336 16.71 -4.78 -28.07
C CYS A 336 16.94 -3.82 -26.90
N ILE A 337 17.87 -2.86 -27.04
CA ILE A 337 18.13 -1.80 -26.06
C ILE A 337 17.31 -0.55 -26.36
N THR A 338 17.23 -0.16 -27.63
CA THR A 338 16.77 1.18 -28.03
C THR A 338 15.31 1.23 -28.46
N SER A 339 14.70 0.08 -28.79
CA SER A 339 13.39 0.05 -29.47
C SER A 339 12.61 -1.24 -29.16
N LEU A 340 12.23 -1.36 -27.88
CA LEU A 340 11.69 -2.56 -27.25
C LEU A 340 10.29 -2.96 -27.78
N ASP A 341 9.37 -2.01 -27.90
CA ASP A 341 8.00 -2.30 -28.39
C ASP A 341 8.02 -2.74 -29.86
N SER A 342 9.00 -2.26 -30.61
CA SER A 342 9.19 -2.52 -32.04
C SER A 342 9.85 -3.87 -32.35
N PHE A 343 10.33 -4.61 -31.33
CA PHE A 343 10.94 -5.94 -31.50
C PHE A 343 9.94 -7.09 -31.25
N SER A 344 8.73 -6.79 -30.77
CA SER A 344 7.71 -7.82 -30.55
C SER A 344 7.18 -8.40 -31.87
N ARG A 345 7.06 -9.73 -31.95
CA ARG A 345 6.49 -10.43 -33.11
C ARG A 345 5.62 -11.60 -32.67
N PRO A 346 4.63 -12.03 -33.47
CA PRO A 346 4.00 -13.33 -33.26
C PRO A 346 5.05 -14.43 -33.21
N LEU A 347 4.99 -15.28 -32.18
CA LEU A 347 5.84 -16.45 -32.10
C LEU A 347 5.36 -17.45 -33.15
N TYR A 348 6.28 -17.85 -34.03
CA TYR A 348 6.05 -18.94 -34.97
C TYR A 348 7.15 -19.98 -34.80
N ILE A 349 6.80 -21.23 -35.03
CA ILE A 349 7.76 -22.33 -35.06
C ILE A 349 7.95 -22.72 -36.52
N ASP A 350 9.21 -22.75 -36.96
CA ASP A 350 9.57 -23.22 -38.30
C ASP A 350 9.73 -24.75 -38.28
N VAL A 351 8.89 -25.43 -39.06
CA VAL A 351 8.93 -26.90 -39.22
C VAL A 351 9.07 -27.18 -40.71
N ASN A 352 10.27 -27.57 -41.15
CA ASN A 352 10.57 -27.86 -42.56
C ASN A 352 10.14 -26.73 -43.51
N TYR A 353 10.47 -25.48 -43.20
CA TYR A 353 10.12 -24.27 -43.97
C TYR A 353 8.64 -23.85 -43.90
N ASN A 354 7.81 -24.57 -43.14
CA ASN A 354 6.45 -24.16 -42.83
C ASN A 354 6.40 -23.45 -41.48
N LYS A 355 5.95 -22.20 -41.47
CA LYS A 355 5.83 -21.38 -40.26
C LYS A 355 4.46 -21.59 -39.62
N ILE A 356 4.43 -22.17 -38.42
CA ILE A 356 3.21 -22.33 -37.64
C ILE A 356 3.16 -21.19 -36.63
N VAL A 357 2.22 -20.25 -36.83
CA VAL A 357 2.00 -19.12 -35.92
C VAL A 357 1.14 -19.58 -34.75
N LEU A 358 1.56 -19.26 -33.53
CA LEU A 358 0.83 -19.60 -32.32
C LEU A 358 -0.12 -18.45 -31.95
N PRO A 359 -1.45 -18.67 -31.93
CA PRO A 359 -2.42 -17.63 -31.58
C PRO A 359 -2.15 -17.05 -30.20
N GLY A 360 -2.03 -15.72 -30.11
CA GLY A 360 -1.85 -15.03 -28.85
C GLY A 360 -0.45 -15.15 -28.24
N VAL A 361 0.49 -15.87 -28.83
CA VAL A 361 1.84 -16.03 -28.27
C VAL A 361 2.83 -15.09 -28.96
N VAL A 362 3.58 -14.34 -28.17
CA VAL A 362 4.48 -13.28 -28.64
C VAL A 362 5.93 -13.61 -28.29
N ALA A 363 6.82 -13.43 -29.26
CA ALA A 363 8.26 -13.40 -29.06
C ALA A 363 8.72 -11.95 -28.90
N SER A 364 9.62 -11.71 -27.96
CA SER A 364 10.23 -10.39 -27.72
C SER A 364 11.71 -10.56 -27.35
N CYS A 365 12.40 -9.45 -27.10
CA CYS A 365 13.81 -9.43 -26.69
C CYS A 365 14.06 -10.26 -25.43
N LEU A 366 13.21 -10.06 -24.41
CA LEU A 366 13.25 -10.84 -23.19
C LEU A 366 12.08 -11.82 -23.13
N PRO A 367 12.27 -13.05 -22.62
CA PRO A 367 11.18 -14.00 -22.44
C PRO A 367 10.05 -13.45 -21.57
N VAL A 368 10.38 -12.64 -20.56
CA VAL A 368 9.38 -11.98 -19.70
C VAL A 368 8.48 -11.03 -20.48
N ASP A 369 8.99 -10.38 -21.52
CA ASP A 369 8.20 -9.48 -22.37
C ASP A 369 7.31 -10.23 -23.31
N GLY A 370 7.88 -11.27 -23.92
CA GLY A 370 7.11 -12.15 -24.80
C GLY A 370 5.91 -12.73 -24.06
N ILE A 371 6.11 -13.28 -22.85
CA ILE A 371 5.00 -13.85 -22.09
C ILE A 371 4.03 -12.77 -21.60
N ARG A 372 4.48 -11.59 -21.13
CA ARG A 372 3.59 -10.51 -20.69
C ARG A 372 2.72 -9.96 -21.82
N LEU A 373 3.26 -9.87 -23.04
CA LEU A 373 2.52 -9.45 -24.24
C LEU A 373 1.63 -10.56 -24.81
N SER A 374 1.87 -11.82 -24.43
CA SER A 374 1.06 -12.95 -24.87
C SER A 374 -0.31 -12.97 -24.18
N THR A 375 -1.29 -13.60 -24.82
CA THR A 375 -2.65 -13.84 -24.32
C THR A 375 -2.84 -15.33 -23.99
N LEU A 376 -4.02 -15.68 -23.46
CA LEU A 376 -4.38 -17.05 -23.12
C LEU A 376 -5.06 -17.82 -24.26
N GLU A 377 -5.15 -17.26 -25.47
CA GLU A 377 -5.92 -17.84 -26.58
C GLU A 377 -5.47 -19.28 -26.94
N CYS A 378 -4.16 -19.53 -27.02
CA CYS A 378 -3.63 -20.87 -27.29
C CYS A 378 -3.96 -21.87 -26.15
N PHE A 379 -4.10 -21.41 -24.92
CA PHE A 379 -4.32 -22.24 -23.73
C PHE A 379 -5.71 -22.89 -23.69
N PHE A 380 -6.68 -22.28 -24.39
CA PHE A 380 -8.04 -22.79 -24.57
C PHE A 380 -8.23 -23.52 -25.91
N ASN A 381 -7.23 -23.53 -26.80
CA ASN A 381 -7.36 -24.03 -28.17
C ASN A 381 -6.67 -25.39 -28.36
N SER A 382 -7.47 -26.44 -28.63
CA SER A 382 -6.96 -27.81 -28.81
C SER A 382 -6.01 -27.94 -29.98
N ASN A 383 -6.30 -27.30 -31.11
CA ASN A 383 -5.43 -27.35 -32.29
C ASN A 383 -4.07 -26.68 -32.01
N CYS A 384 -4.05 -25.59 -31.24
CA CYS A 384 -2.80 -24.94 -30.85
C CYS A 384 -1.90 -25.89 -30.03
N ILE A 385 -2.47 -26.52 -29.00
CA ILE A 385 -1.75 -27.45 -28.13
C ILE A 385 -1.33 -28.72 -28.86
N LEU A 386 -2.19 -29.28 -29.72
CA LEU A 386 -1.86 -30.47 -30.51
C LEU A 386 -0.72 -30.21 -31.50
N ASN A 387 -0.73 -29.04 -32.16
CA ASN A 387 0.38 -28.65 -33.03
C ASN A 387 1.68 -28.51 -32.22
N LEU A 388 1.66 -27.81 -31.08
CA LEU A 388 2.83 -27.66 -30.21
C LEU A 388 3.39 -29.01 -29.73
N THR A 389 2.52 -29.90 -29.28
CA THR A 389 2.92 -31.22 -28.76
C THR A 389 3.45 -32.12 -29.86
N SER A 390 2.88 -32.08 -31.07
CA SER A 390 3.41 -32.84 -32.21
C SER A 390 4.83 -32.40 -32.57
N ILE A 391 5.10 -31.09 -32.59
CA ILE A 391 6.43 -30.55 -32.90
C ILE A 391 7.42 -30.92 -31.80
N ALA A 392 7.05 -30.71 -30.53
CA ALA A 392 7.92 -31.03 -29.40
C ALA A 392 8.19 -32.54 -29.26
N SER A 393 7.26 -33.40 -29.67
CA SER A 393 7.44 -34.87 -29.66
C SER A 393 8.55 -35.36 -30.59
N THR A 394 8.93 -34.58 -31.61
CA THR A 394 10.10 -34.92 -32.44
C THR A 394 11.43 -34.88 -31.67
N ARG A 395 11.43 -34.29 -30.46
CA ARG A 395 12.62 -34.10 -29.61
C ARG A 395 12.55 -34.83 -28.27
N ASN A 396 11.47 -35.57 -28.00
CA ASN A 396 11.29 -36.31 -26.77
C ASN A 396 10.74 -37.70 -27.06
N THR A 397 11.23 -38.69 -26.33
CA THR A 397 10.73 -40.07 -26.41
C THR A 397 9.36 -40.24 -25.76
N THR A 398 9.00 -39.34 -24.83
CA THR A 398 7.71 -39.31 -24.12
C THR A 398 6.87 -38.12 -24.56
N ILE A 399 5.65 -38.39 -25.04
CA ILE A 399 4.67 -37.36 -25.39
C ILE A 399 3.97 -36.89 -24.12
N TRP A 400 3.93 -35.58 -23.90
CA TRP A 400 3.17 -34.97 -22.83
C TRP A 400 2.21 -33.94 -23.40
N ILE A 401 0.93 -34.06 -23.06
CA ILE A 401 -0.14 -33.18 -23.55
C ILE A 401 -0.74 -32.46 -22.35
N PRO A 402 -0.60 -31.11 -22.24
CA PRO A 402 -1.20 -30.38 -21.15
C PRO A 402 -2.73 -30.43 -21.27
N LYS A 403 -3.39 -30.53 -20.12
CA LYS A 403 -4.83 -30.30 -20.05
C LYS A 403 -5.14 -28.84 -20.40
N LEU A 404 -6.07 -28.66 -21.32
CA LEU A 404 -6.56 -27.33 -21.70
C LEU A 404 -7.22 -26.62 -20.52
N LEU A 405 -7.14 -25.29 -20.54
CA LEU A 405 -7.93 -24.47 -19.62
C LEU A 405 -9.42 -24.64 -19.91
N ASN A 406 -10.23 -24.61 -18.86
CA ASN A 406 -11.66 -24.82 -18.96
C ASN A 406 -12.38 -23.48 -19.22
N ALA A 407 -12.93 -23.35 -20.42
CA ALA A 407 -13.70 -22.17 -20.83
C ALA A 407 -15.04 -22.03 -20.07
N SER A 408 -15.54 -23.09 -19.45
CA SER A 408 -16.76 -23.07 -18.63
C SER A 408 -16.51 -22.57 -17.19
N THR A 409 -15.25 -22.45 -16.76
CA THR A 409 -14.93 -21.87 -15.45
C THR A 409 -15.15 -20.37 -15.49
N SER A 410 -15.93 -19.83 -14.55
CA SER A 410 -16.13 -18.38 -14.43
C SER A 410 -14.80 -17.67 -14.16
N SER A 411 -14.42 -16.78 -15.08
CA SER A 411 -13.26 -15.90 -15.01
C SER A 411 -13.68 -14.46 -15.30
N ILE A 412 -13.08 -13.50 -14.60
CA ILE A 412 -13.25 -12.07 -14.89
C ILE A 412 -12.40 -11.64 -16.10
N TYR A 413 -11.48 -12.50 -16.55
CA TYR A 413 -10.57 -12.23 -17.65
C TYR A 413 -11.00 -12.99 -18.91
N PRO A 414 -11.27 -12.30 -20.03
CA PRO A 414 -11.46 -12.98 -21.31
C PRO A 414 -10.15 -13.60 -21.81
N SER A 415 -10.23 -14.60 -22.69
CA SER A 415 -9.07 -15.35 -23.19
C SER A 415 -8.05 -14.50 -23.96
N ASN A 416 -8.47 -13.37 -24.52
CA ASN A 416 -7.62 -12.40 -25.22
C ASN A 416 -6.95 -11.38 -24.29
N THR A 417 -7.15 -11.47 -22.97
CA THR A 417 -6.42 -10.65 -22.00
C THR A 417 -4.94 -11.02 -22.04
N SER A 418 -4.08 -10.00 -22.01
CA SER A 418 -2.64 -10.24 -21.92
C SER A 418 -2.28 -10.82 -20.54
N ILE A 419 -1.36 -11.78 -20.53
CA ILE A 419 -0.81 -12.36 -19.30
C ILE A 419 -0.16 -11.27 -18.43
N GLY A 420 0.38 -10.21 -19.04
CA GLY A 420 0.87 -9.04 -18.34
C GLY A 420 -0.22 -8.34 -17.51
N SER A 421 -1.42 -8.17 -18.05
CA SER A 421 -2.55 -7.60 -17.31
C SER A 421 -3.06 -8.53 -16.21
N LEU A 422 -3.06 -9.85 -16.43
CA LEU A 422 -3.32 -10.81 -15.35
C LEU A 422 -2.27 -10.69 -14.24
N ALA A 423 -0.99 -10.66 -14.60
CA ALA A 423 0.12 -10.57 -13.65
C ALA A 423 0.10 -9.25 -12.85
N ASP A 424 -0.21 -8.13 -13.50
CA ASP A 424 -0.37 -6.83 -12.85
C ASP A 424 -1.53 -6.83 -11.82
N SER A 425 -2.46 -7.77 -11.95
CA SER A 425 -3.57 -8.02 -11.01
C SER A 425 -3.34 -9.25 -10.12
N LEU A 426 -2.08 -9.71 -9.97
CA LEU A 426 -1.71 -10.91 -9.20
C LEU A 426 -2.38 -12.22 -9.65
N PHE A 427 -2.93 -12.26 -10.87
CA PHE A 427 -3.78 -13.34 -11.36
C PHE A 427 -5.04 -13.57 -10.51
N VAL A 428 -5.47 -12.61 -9.70
CA VAL A 428 -6.61 -12.79 -8.80
C VAL A 428 -7.93 -12.68 -9.57
N GLU A 429 -8.79 -13.69 -9.43
CA GLU A 429 -10.16 -13.71 -9.96
C GLU A 429 -11.14 -13.06 -8.98
N ASP A 430 -10.98 -13.34 -7.68
CA ASP A 430 -11.81 -12.78 -6.63
C ASP A 430 -11.10 -12.82 -5.27
N TRP A 431 -11.50 -11.85 -4.44
CA TRP A 431 -11.08 -11.73 -3.04
C TRP A 431 -12.26 -12.13 -2.13
N GLY A 432 -12.04 -13.15 -1.32
CA GLY A 432 -12.97 -13.56 -0.26
C GLY A 432 -12.60 -12.90 1.06
N ILE A 433 -13.25 -11.78 1.39
CA ILE A 433 -13.08 -11.08 2.67
C ILE A 433 -14.28 -11.41 3.57
N LYS A 434 -14.01 -11.81 4.81
CA LYS A 434 -15.04 -11.97 5.84
C LYS A 434 -14.62 -11.24 7.10
N SER A 435 -15.56 -10.50 7.68
CA SER A 435 -15.39 -9.81 8.95
C SER A 435 -16.38 -10.31 9.99
N ASN A 436 -16.00 -10.27 11.27
CA ASN A 436 -16.85 -10.66 12.39
C ASN A 436 -16.84 -9.59 13.47
N TYR A 437 -17.92 -8.80 13.50
CA TYR A 437 -18.07 -7.74 14.50
C TYR A 437 -18.17 -8.28 15.93
N SER A 438 -18.79 -9.45 16.14
CA SER A 438 -18.89 -10.05 17.48
C SER A 438 -17.53 -10.46 18.03
N SER A 439 -16.64 -10.98 17.18
CA SER A 439 -15.24 -11.24 17.58
C SER A 439 -14.52 -9.96 17.95
N TYR A 440 -14.66 -8.89 17.16
CA TYR A 440 -14.11 -7.57 17.49
C TYR A 440 -14.64 -7.04 18.82
N PHE A 441 -15.96 -7.07 19.02
CA PHE A 441 -16.60 -6.54 20.22
C PHE A 441 -16.17 -7.32 21.47
N ALA A 442 -16.06 -8.64 21.37
CA ALA A 442 -15.54 -9.50 22.43
C ALA A 442 -14.08 -9.17 22.79
N SER A 443 -13.25 -8.79 21.82
CA SER A 443 -11.87 -8.33 22.08
C SER A 443 -11.81 -6.94 22.70
N CYS A 444 -12.60 -5.97 22.23
CA CYS A 444 -12.67 -4.64 22.85
C CYS A 444 -13.14 -4.72 24.31
N ALA A 445 -14.12 -5.59 24.59
CA ALA A 445 -14.67 -5.86 25.92
C ALA A 445 -14.89 -4.58 26.75
N PRO A 446 -15.90 -3.75 26.42
CA PRO A 446 -16.07 -2.45 27.05
C PRO A 446 -16.18 -2.57 28.58
N HIS A 447 -15.36 -1.82 29.31
CA HIS A 447 -15.33 -1.83 30.77
C HIS A 447 -16.53 -1.08 31.35
N SER A 448 -16.81 0.10 30.80
CA SER A 448 -17.92 0.95 31.23
C SER A 448 -18.41 1.81 30.07
N CYS A 449 -19.74 1.93 29.94
CA CYS A 449 -20.39 2.87 29.05
C CYS A 449 -21.06 4.00 29.85
N SER A 450 -20.73 5.24 29.56
CA SER A 450 -21.36 6.42 30.14
C SER A 450 -22.11 7.22 29.09
N TYR A 451 -23.30 7.73 29.42
CA TYR A 451 -24.02 8.66 28.55
C TYR A 451 -24.71 9.76 29.37
N GLN A 452 -24.99 10.87 28.73
CA GLN A 452 -25.68 12.01 29.35
C GLN A 452 -27.19 11.88 29.16
N TYR A 453 -27.91 12.06 30.25
CA TYR A 453 -29.34 12.20 30.29
C TYR A 453 -29.66 13.65 30.69
N ILE A 454 -30.42 14.35 29.84
CA ILE A 454 -30.89 15.70 30.15
C ILE A 454 -32.09 15.53 31.07
N ASP A 455 -31.93 15.94 32.33
CA ASP A 455 -33.02 15.96 33.28
C ASP A 455 -33.93 17.15 32.93
N HIS A 456 -35.22 16.90 32.67
CA HIS A 456 -36.17 17.99 32.53
C HIS A 456 -36.36 18.63 33.90
N ASN A 457 -36.19 19.95 33.98
CA ASN A 457 -36.21 20.74 35.21
C ASN A 457 -37.18 20.19 36.26
N THR A 458 -36.62 19.78 37.40
CA THR A 458 -37.40 19.31 38.56
C THR A 458 -38.42 20.40 38.91
N ILE A 459 -39.65 20.02 39.29
CA ILE A 459 -40.73 20.94 39.72
C ILE A 459 -40.23 22.04 40.69
N LEU A 460 -39.24 21.70 41.52
CA LEU A 460 -38.60 22.61 42.46
C LEU A 460 -37.88 23.79 41.78
N TYR A 461 -37.25 23.58 40.62
CA TYR A 461 -36.65 24.65 39.81
C TYR A 461 -37.74 25.62 39.31
N ILE A 462 -38.84 25.10 38.74
CA ILE A 462 -39.97 25.92 38.28
C ILE A 462 -40.52 26.78 39.43
N ILE A 463 -40.72 26.18 40.61
CA ILE A 463 -41.19 26.90 41.79
C ILE A 463 -40.21 28.00 42.21
N THR A 464 -38.90 27.70 42.28
CA THR A 464 -37.89 28.70 42.66
C THR A 464 -37.74 29.83 41.65
N THR A 465 -37.88 29.54 40.35
CA THR A 465 -37.86 30.57 39.30
C THR A 465 -39.09 31.47 39.41
N VAL A 466 -40.29 30.92 39.61
CA VAL A 466 -41.53 31.71 39.80
C VAL A 466 -41.45 32.57 41.06
N LEU A 467 -40.94 32.03 42.16
CA LEU A 467 -40.73 32.78 43.40
C LEU A 467 -39.67 33.89 43.23
N GLY A 468 -38.58 33.62 42.51
CA GLY A 468 -37.57 34.61 42.18
C GLY A 468 -38.11 35.74 41.29
N LEU A 469 -38.96 35.39 40.32
CA LEU A 469 -39.62 36.36 39.44
C LEU A 469 -40.63 37.23 40.20
N TYR A 470 -41.41 36.62 41.10
CA TYR A 470 -42.33 37.35 41.99
C TYR A 470 -41.57 38.28 42.95
N GLY A 471 -40.48 37.80 43.54
CA GLY A 471 -39.61 38.59 44.41
C GLY A 471 -38.98 39.78 43.69
N GLY A 472 -38.39 39.55 42.52
CA GLY A 472 -37.78 40.60 41.69
C GLY A 472 -38.79 41.63 41.21
N LEU A 473 -39.96 41.17 40.74
CA LEU A 473 -41.04 42.05 40.29
C LEU A 473 -41.56 42.95 41.42
N THR A 474 -41.69 42.42 42.63
CA THR A 474 -42.16 43.19 43.80
C THR A 474 -41.17 44.28 44.20
N VAL A 475 -39.87 43.99 44.15
CA VAL A 475 -38.80 44.97 44.45
C VAL A 475 -38.77 46.07 43.39
N ILE A 476 -38.85 45.71 42.11
CA ILE A 476 -38.88 46.67 41.00
C ILE A 476 -40.12 47.56 41.07
N LEU A 477 -41.30 46.99 41.33
CA LEU A 477 -42.53 47.77 41.48
C LEU A 477 -42.43 48.79 42.63
N ARG A 478 -41.89 48.37 43.79
CA ARG A 478 -41.67 49.28 44.92
C ARG A 478 -40.72 50.41 44.57
N PHE A 479 -39.67 50.13 43.81
CA PHE A 479 -38.73 51.14 43.35
C PHE A 479 -39.37 52.13 42.38
N ILE A 480 -40.19 51.65 41.45
CA ILE A 480 -40.94 52.48 40.48
C ILE A 480 -41.97 53.35 41.20
N VAL A 481 -42.75 52.80 42.14
CA VAL A 481 -43.74 53.57 42.91
C VAL A 481 -43.07 54.65 43.75
N TRP A 482 -41.94 54.34 44.40
CA TRP A 482 -41.17 55.33 45.17
C TRP A 482 -40.58 56.44 44.28
N ARG A 483 -39.99 56.08 43.13
CA ARG A 483 -39.46 57.03 42.14
C ARG A 483 -40.56 57.87 41.50
N GLY A 484 -41.69 57.27 41.16
CA GLY A 484 -42.87 57.92 40.60
C GLY A 484 -43.48 58.91 41.58
N TRP A 485 -43.66 58.54 42.85
CA TRP A 485 -44.12 59.44 43.90
C TRP A 485 -43.17 60.62 44.14
N ARG A 486 -41.86 60.37 44.10
CA ARG A 486 -40.84 61.42 44.23
C ARG A 486 -40.82 62.37 43.04
N MET A 487 -41.06 61.89 41.83
CA MET A 487 -41.25 62.74 40.64
C MET A 487 -42.54 63.54 40.72
N HIS A 488 -43.66 62.93 41.11
CA HIS A 488 -44.94 63.62 41.29
C HIS A 488 -44.83 64.78 42.31
N ARG A 489 -44.12 64.56 43.43
CA ARG A 489 -43.81 65.63 44.40
C ARG A 489 -42.95 66.75 43.82
N LYS A 490 -41.99 66.44 42.96
CA LYS A 490 -41.17 67.47 42.28
C LYS A 490 -41.96 68.26 41.25
N ILE A 491 -42.86 67.62 40.51
CA ILE A 491 -43.74 68.27 39.52
C ILE A 491 -44.75 69.18 40.21
N MET A 492 -45.38 68.73 41.31
CA MET A 492 -46.28 69.57 42.12
C MET A 492 -45.57 70.73 42.82
N GLY A 493 -44.29 70.56 43.20
CA GLY A 493 -43.48 71.64 43.77
C GLY A 493 -43.03 72.71 42.76
N TRP A 494 -42.95 72.38 41.47
CA TRP A 494 -42.62 73.33 40.40
C TRP A 494 -43.82 74.18 39.93
N MET A 495 -45.05 73.80 40.28
CA MET A 495 -46.26 74.54 39.87
C MET A 495 -46.75 75.57 40.92
N GLN A 496 -46.02 75.82 42.02
CA GLN A 496 -46.52 76.68 43.11
C GLN A 496 -45.65 77.89 43.50
N ILE A 497 -44.65 78.30 42.72
CA ILE A 497 -43.87 79.52 43.05
C ILE A 497 -43.60 80.39 41.82
N THR A 498 -44.61 81.18 41.43
CA THR A 498 -44.43 82.55 40.88
C THR A 498 -45.61 83.42 41.32
N PRO A 499 -45.44 84.31 42.31
CA PRO A 499 -46.33 85.43 42.54
C PRO A 499 -45.80 86.72 41.87
N HIS A 500 -46.69 87.40 41.14
CA HIS A 500 -46.54 88.81 40.77
C HIS A 500 -46.76 89.71 42.01
N PRO A 501 -46.00 90.80 42.17
CA PRO A 501 -46.44 91.95 42.95
C PRO A 501 -46.72 93.15 42.05
N ALA A 502 -47.82 93.83 42.34
CA ALA A 502 -48.12 95.19 41.90
C ALA A 502 -48.31 96.04 43.15
N SER A 503 -47.67 97.22 43.23
CA SER A 503 -48.35 98.50 43.42
C SER A 503 -47.41 99.68 43.78
N THR A 504 -47.69 100.78 43.10
CA THR A 504 -47.71 102.19 43.55
C THR A 504 -46.44 103.05 43.66
N GLN A 505 -46.51 104.13 42.86
CA GLN A 505 -45.72 105.36 42.78
C GLN A 505 -46.11 106.37 43.87
N VAL A 506 -45.19 107.29 44.22
CA VAL A 506 -45.48 108.71 44.56
C VAL A 506 -44.27 109.58 44.14
N VAL A 507 -44.52 110.48 43.16
CA VAL A 507 -44.15 111.92 42.99
C VAL A 507 -42.76 112.42 43.42
N PRO A 508 -42.13 113.31 42.62
CA PRO A 508 -41.97 114.68 43.12
C PRO A 508 -42.16 115.81 42.08
N PHE A 509 -42.54 116.97 42.62
CA PHE A 509 -42.50 118.31 42.04
C PHE A 509 -41.04 118.77 41.81
N GLN A 510 -40.81 119.52 40.72
CA GLN A 510 -39.62 120.36 40.41
C GLN A 510 -39.47 121.54 41.41
N PRO A 511 -38.36 122.35 41.48
CA PRO A 511 -37.38 122.72 40.42
C PRO A 511 -35.90 123.01 40.83
N THR A 512 -35.06 123.41 39.84
CA THR A 512 -33.88 124.35 39.87
C THR A 512 -32.66 124.04 40.76
N ILE A 513 -31.47 123.70 40.22
CA ILE A 513 -30.33 124.52 39.67
C ILE A 513 -29.54 125.30 40.72
N TYR A 514 -28.22 125.04 40.82
CA TYR A 514 -27.12 126.02 40.59
C TYR A 514 -25.81 125.27 40.29
N ILE A 515 -25.03 125.88 39.41
CA ILE A 515 -23.70 125.47 38.94
C ILE A 515 -22.65 126.10 39.85
N GLU A 516 -21.65 125.32 40.25
CA GLU A 516 -20.23 125.65 40.11
C GLU A 516 -19.51 124.46 39.47
#